data_AF-A0A956EU56-F1
#
_entry.id   AF-A0A956EU56-F1
#
_cell.length_a   1.000
_cell.length_b   1.000
_cell.length_c   1.000
_cell.angle_alpha   90.00
_cell.angle_beta   90.00
_cell.angle_gamma   90.00
#
_symmetry.space_group_name_H-M   'P 1'
#
loop_
_entity.id
_entity.type
_entity.pdbx_description
1 polymer ?
#
loop_
_entity_poly.entity_id
_entity_poly.type
_entity_poly.pdbx_seq_one_letter_code
_entity_poly.pdbx_strand_id
1 'polypeptide(L)'
;LLASYHALRQELEFDCVVLVDGGTDILMRGDEAGLGTPQEDVTSLAAVSQLEGVDSMVCCLGFGIDRFHGVCHAHFLRNVAALSQTGGYLGTLSLLPQMPEAQILADAIGFSNERMPGSPSIVGNSIASAIAGEYGDVHRTSRTAGSKLWINPLMSLYWAFDLSQVAARCLYLDAVKLSHSIWDVNVIVEAFRKDITRIPWEDIPV
;
A
#
# COMPACT_ATOMS: atom_id res chain seq x y z
N LEU A 1 7.76 -8.41 -14.31
CA LEU A 1 6.31 -8.14 -14.19
C LEU A 1 5.68 -7.56 -15.47
N LEU A 2 6.27 -6.57 -16.15
CA LEU A 2 5.69 -5.94 -17.35
C LEU A 2 5.22 -6.96 -18.43
N ALA A 3 6.08 -7.92 -18.79
CA ALA A 3 5.72 -8.98 -19.73
C ALA A 3 4.50 -9.81 -19.28
N SER A 4 4.35 -10.04 -17.97
CA SER A 4 3.20 -10.74 -17.40
C SER A 4 1.92 -9.90 -17.52
N TYR A 5 1.99 -8.59 -17.31
CA TYR A 5 0.83 -7.71 -17.53
C TYR A 5 0.43 -7.64 -19.01
N HIS A 6 1.38 -7.62 -19.94
CA HIS A 6 1.05 -7.72 -21.37
C HIS A 6 0.38 -9.04 -21.73
N ALA A 7 0.86 -10.16 -21.19
CA ALA A 7 0.22 -11.46 -21.38
C ALA A 7 -1.19 -11.50 -20.79
N LEU A 8 -1.38 -10.97 -19.57
CA LEU A 8 -2.70 -10.86 -18.94
C LEU A 8 -3.64 -9.96 -19.74
N ARG A 9 -3.15 -8.85 -20.31
CA ARG A 9 -3.96 -7.95 -21.14
C ARG A 9 -4.45 -8.66 -22.40
N GLN A 10 -3.58 -9.47 -23.02
CA GLN A 10 -3.95 -10.24 -24.20
C GLN A 10 -5.04 -11.28 -23.88
N GLU A 11 -4.98 -11.90 -22.70
CA GLU A 11 -5.92 -12.95 -22.29
C GLU A 11 -7.26 -12.39 -21.77
N LEU A 12 -7.20 -11.35 -20.94
CA LEU A 12 -8.35 -10.82 -20.21
C LEU A 12 -9.00 -9.61 -20.89
N GLU A 13 -8.32 -9.02 -21.88
CA GLU A 13 -8.74 -7.82 -22.62
C GLU A 13 -9.13 -6.64 -21.71
N PHE A 14 -8.47 -6.51 -20.55
CA PHE A 14 -8.75 -5.42 -19.62
C PHE A 14 -8.34 -4.06 -20.20
N ASP A 15 -9.14 -3.04 -19.87
CA ASP A 15 -8.89 -1.63 -20.18
C ASP A 15 -8.42 -0.82 -18.96
N CYS A 16 -8.53 -1.39 -17.75
CA CYS A 16 -8.16 -0.74 -16.51
C CYS A 16 -7.41 -1.69 -15.55
N VAL A 17 -6.42 -1.15 -14.83
CA VAL A 17 -5.70 -1.82 -13.73
C VAL A 17 -5.79 -0.99 -12.46
N VAL A 18 -6.24 -1.62 -11.38
CA VAL A 18 -6.20 -1.04 -10.04
C VAL A 18 -5.20 -1.81 -9.19
N LEU A 19 -4.11 -1.18 -8.79
CA LEU A 19 -3.20 -1.73 -7.77
C LEU A 19 -3.79 -1.45 -6.39
N VAL A 20 -3.88 -2.48 -5.55
CA VAL A 20 -4.42 -2.37 -4.18
C VAL A 20 -3.35 -2.75 -3.17
N ASP A 21 -2.90 -1.77 -2.40
CA ASP A 21 -1.90 -1.93 -1.33
C ASP A 21 -2.58 -2.04 0.04
N GLY A 22 -2.22 -3.08 0.78
CA GLY A 22 -2.62 -3.33 2.15
C GLY A 22 -1.69 -2.62 3.13
N GLY A 23 -1.66 -1.30 3.05
CA GLY A 23 -0.75 -0.43 3.77
C GLY A 23 -0.86 0.99 3.23
N THR A 24 0.15 1.80 3.50
CA THR A 24 0.25 3.19 3.00
C THR A 24 1.63 3.48 2.39
N ASP A 25 2.52 2.49 2.37
CA ASP A 25 3.89 2.62 1.89
C ASP A 25 4.02 2.73 0.38
N ILE A 26 3.01 2.34 -0.41
CA ILE A 26 3.01 2.59 -1.86
C ILE A 26 3.16 4.07 -2.25
N LEU A 27 2.83 4.99 -1.34
CA LEU A 27 3.02 6.43 -1.55
C LEU A 27 4.37 6.97 -1.05
N MET A 28 5.23 6.13 -0.48
CA MET A 28 6.57 6.54 -0.07
C MET A 28 7.46 6.71 -1.29
N ARG A 29 7.98 7.92 -1.44
CA ARG A 29 8.76 8.36 -2.59
C ARG A 29 10.22 7.91 -2.54
N GLY A 30 10.76 7.68 -1.34
CA GLY A 30 12.14 7.27 -1.10
C GLY A 30 12.91 8.17 -0.14
N ASP A 31 12.51 9.44 -0.01
CA ASP A 31 13.16 10.44 0.85
C ASP A 31 12.57 10.52 2.26
N GLU A 32 11.56 9.71 2.58
CA GLU A 32 10.97 9.63 3.90
C GLU A 32 11.88 8.97 4.94
N ALA A 33 11.60 9.27 6.22
CA ALA A 33 12.27 8.68 7.39
C ALA A 33 12.36 7.15 7.29
N GLY A 34 11.26 6.49 6.92
CA GLY A 34 11.20 5.08 6.59
C GLY A 34 10.20 4.83 5.45
N LEU A 35 10.38 3.70 4.76
CA LEU A 35 9.61 3.36 3.56
C LEU A 35 8.65 2.19 3.75
N GLY A 36 8.59 1.58 4.94
CA GLY A 36 7.87 0.31 5.10
C GLY A 36 8.58 -0.83 4.37
N THR A 37 7.82 -1.57 3.58
CA THR A 37 8.23 -2.72 2.76
C THR A 37 7.98 -2.46 1.27
N PRO A 38 8.65 -1.47 0.67
CA PRO A 38 8.28 -0.90 -0.63
C PRO A 38 8.46 -1.86 -1.81
N GLN A 39 9.15 -2.99 -1.62
CA GLN A 39 9.68 -3.81 -2.71
C GLN A 39 8.58 -4.33 -3.65
N GLU A 40 7.52 -4.91 -3.10
CA GLU A 40 6.43 -5.47 -3.90
C GLU A 40 5.62 -4.36 -4.58
N ASP A 41 5.35 -3.27 -3.85
CA ASP A 41 4.58 -2.12 -4.32
C ASP A 41 5.29 -1.39 -5.46
N VAL A 42 6.57 -1.06 -5.29
CA VAL A 42 7.31 -0.33 -6.34
C VAL A 42 7.59 -1.20 -7.56
N THR A 43 7.69 -2.52 -7.40
CA THR A 43 7.81 -3.43 -8.55
C THR A 43 6.52 -3.44 -9.37
N SER A 44 5.36 -3.47 -8.69
CA SER A 44 4.05 -3.42 -9.33
C SER A 44 3.80 -2.04 -9.97
N LEU A 45 4.12 -0.96 -9.27
CA LEU A 45 4.05 0.41 -9.78
C LEU A 45 4.95 0.61 -11.00
N ALA A 46 6.19 0.11 -10.97
CA ALA A 46 7.11 0.18 -12.10
C ALA A 46 6.58 -0.58 -13.31
N ALA A 47 5.96 -1.75 -13.11
CA ALA A 47 5.40 -2.54 -14.20
C ALA A 47 4.16 -1.89 -14.82
N VAL A 48 3.19 -1.46 -14.00
CA VAL A 48 1.91 -0.92 -14.49
C VAL A 48 2.08 0.47 -15.09
N SER A 49 3.00 1.31 -14.58
CA SER A 49 3.28 2.64 -15.15
C SER A 49 3.85 2.61 -16.57
N GLN A 50 4.25 1.44 -17.07
CA GLN A 50 4.73 1.23 -18.43
C GLN A 50 3.65 0.70 -19.38
N LEU A 51 2.43 0.42 -18.90
CA LEU A 51 1.34 -0.03 -19.76
C LEU A 51 0.72 1.15 -20.52
N GLU A 52 0.78 1.09 -21.84
CA GLU A 52 0.19 2.12 -22.69
C GLU A 52 -1.28 1.81 -23.02
N GLY A 53 -2.14 2.83 -23.05
CA GLY A 53 -3.54 2.69 -23.44
C GLY A 53 -4.36 1.81 -22.48
N VAL A 54 -4.02 1.83 -21.19
CA VAL A 54 -4.75 1.19 -20.09
C VAL A 54 -4.90 2.23 -18.99
N ASP A 55 -6.12 2.43 -18.51
CA ASP A 55 -6.36 3.29 -17.35
C ASP A 55 -5.76 2.64 -16.10
N SER A 56 -5.10 3.43 -15.25
CA SER A 56 -4.40 2.86 -14.10
C SER A 56 -4.53 3.69 -12.85
N MET A 57 -4.86 3.00 -11.75
CA MET A 57 -5.11 3.60 -10.44
C MET A 57 -4.36 2.84 -9.36
N VAL A 58 -4.04 3.55 -8.28
CA VAL A 58 -3.55 2.96 -7.03
C VAL A 58 -4.59 3.21 -5.96
N CYS A 59 -4.95 2.18 -5.21
CA CYS A 59 -5.72 2.26 -3.99
C CYS A 59 -4.87 1.73 -2.84
N CYS A 60 -4.87 2.41 -1.70
CA CYS A 60 -4.26 1.88 -0.49
C CYS A 60 -5.20 2.05 0.71
N LEU A 61 -5.07 1.18 1.71
CA LEU A 61 -5.89 1.19 2.92
C LEU A 61 -5.12 0.60 4.10
N GLY A 62 -5.66 0.73 5.31
CA GLY A 62 -4.96 0.25 6.51
C GLY A 62 -4.05 1.31 7.13
N PHE A 63 -4.43 2.59 7.06
CA PHE A 63 -3.74 3.68 7.73
C PHE A 63 -3.41 3.31 9.20
N GLY A 64 -2.13 3.27 9.53
CA GLY A 64 -1.61 2.92 10.86
C GLY A 64 -0.90 1.55 10.91
N ILE A 65 -1.15 0.65 9.97
CA ILE A 65 -0.59 -0.71 9.97
C ILE A 65 0.94 -0.68 9.83
N ASP A 66 1.47 0.12 8.90
CA ASP A 66 2.89 0.13 8.56
C ASP A 66 3.74 0.99 9.49
N ARG A 67 3.11 1.58 10.52
CA ARG A 67 3.82 2.42 11.50
C ARG A 67 4.96 1.66 12.15
N PHE A 68 4.75 0.37 12.43
CA PHE A 68 5.74 -0.51 13.03
C PHE A 68 6.76 -1.09 12.02
N HIS A 69 6.54 -0.85 10.72
CA HIS A 69 7.53 -1.07 9.65
C HIS A 69 8.25 0.23 9.25
N GLY A 70 8.11 1.30 10.05
CA GLY A 70 8.84 2.55 9.87
C GLY A 70 8.17 3.57 8.95
N VAL A 71 6.90 3.38 8.58
CA VAL A 71 6.15 4.39 7.82
C VAL A 71 5.73 5.54 8.73
N CYS A 72 6.18 6.74 8.39
CA CYS A 72 5.75 7.98 9.03
C CYS A 72 4.43 8.45 8.40
N HIS A 73 3.35 8.41 9.17
CA HIS A 73 2.02 8.72 8.64
C HIS A 73 1.80 10.21 8.35
N ALA A 74 2.57 11.10 8.99
CA ALA A 74 2.63 12.50 8.59
C ALA A 74 3.21 12.66 7.17
N HIS A 75 4.24 11.87 6.81
CA HIS A 75 4.79 11.85 5.45
C HIS A 75 3.80 11.29 4.44
N PHE A 76 3.05 10.23 4.80
CA PHE A 76 1.94 9.76 3.96
C PHE A 76 0.93 10.87 3.68
N LEU A 77 0.43 11.56 4.72
CA LEU A 77 -0.52 12.66 4.55
C LEU A 77 0.06 13.82 3.72
N ARG A 78 1.35 14.12 3.88
CA ARG A 78 2.07 15.08 3.04
C ARG A 78 2.11 14.64 1.57
N ASN A 79 2.32 13.35 1.30
CA ASN A 79 2.35 12.82 -0.06
C ASN A 79 0.96 12.83 -0.70
N VAL A 80 -0.10 12.53 0.07
CA VAL A 80 -1.49 12.72 -0.38
C VAL A 80 -1.74 14.19 -0.74
N ALA A 81 -1.35 15.13 0.13
CA ALA A 81 -1.51 16.56 -0.16
C ALA A 81 -0.76 17.00 -1.43
N ALA A 82 0.45 16.48 -1.66
CA ALA A 82 1.22 16.78 -2.85
C ALA A 82 0.59 16.20 -4.13
N LEU A 83 0.01 14.99 -4.06
CA LEU A 83 -0.74 14.41 -5.17
C LEU A 83 -2.04 15.18 -5.45
N SER A 84 -2.72 15.69 -4.42
CA SER A 84 -3.88 16.56 -4.58
C SER A 84 -3.56 17.82 -5.37
N GLN A 85 -2.39 18.42 -5.15
CA GLN A 85 -1.96 19.63 -5.88
C GLN A 85 -1.75 19.39 -7.38
N THR A 86 -1.43 18.15 -7.77
CA THR A 86 -1.26 17.78 -9.19
C THR A 86 -2.49 17.09 -9.78
N GLY A 87 -3.59 16.99 -9.02
CA GLY A 87 -4.80 16.27 -9.42
C GLY A 87 -4.66 14.74 -9.43
N GLY A 88 -3.59 14.20 -8.84
CA GLY A 88 -3.34 12.77 -8.73
C GLY A 88 -4.07 12.09 -7.57
N TYR A 89 -4.67 12.84 -6.65
CA TYR A 89 -5.54 12.29 -5.61
C TYR A 89 -6.98 12.22 -6.11
N LEU A 90 -7.53 11.01 -6.18
CA LEU A 90 -8.86 10.73 -6.72
C LEU A 90 -9.95 10.68 -5.64
N GLY A 91 -9.56 10.77 -4.36
CA GLY A 91 -10.47 10.82 -3.22
C GLY A 91 -10.37 9.60 -2.31
N THR A 92 -11.31 9.52 -1.37
CA THR A 92 -11.43 8.42 -0.42
C THR A 92 -12.83 7.85 -0.39
N LEU A 93 -12.93 6.56 -0.10
CA LEU A 93 -14.18 5.89 0.29
C LEU A 93 -13.95 5.09 1.57
N SER A 94 -15.00 4.90 2.36
CA SER A 94 -14.94 4.15 3.62
C SER A 94 -15.74 2.87 3.53
N LEU A 95 -15.19 1.77 4.05
CA LEU A 95 -15.99 0.60 4.38
C LEU A 95 -16.63 0.78 5.76
N LEU A 96 -17.96 0.72 5.80
CA LEU A 96 -18.74 0.68 7.03
C LEU A 96 -19.23 -0.75 7.28
N PRO A 97 -19.30 -1.22 8.54
CA PRO A 97 -19.68 -2.60 8.83
C PRO A 97 -21.05 -3.04 8.27
N GLN A 98 -21.97 -2.09 8.05
CA GLN A 98 -23.29 -2.39 7.47
C GLN A 98 -23.27 -2.56 5.94
N MET A 99 -22.16 -2.21 5.27
CA MET A 99 -22.03 -2.31 3.82
C MET A 99 -21.80 -3.77 3.39
N PRO A 100 -22.46 -4.23 2.31
CA PRO A 100 -22.21 -5.55 1.73
C PRO A 100 -20.73 -5.78 1.39
N GLU A 101 -20.05 -4.77 0.88
CA GLU A 101 -18.63 -4.82 0.51
C GLU A 101 -17.72 -5.08 1.72
N ALA A 102 -18.06 -4.50 2.87
CA ALA A 102 -17.33 -4.72 4.11
C ALA A 102 -17.53 -6.15 4.64
N GLN A 103 -18.73 -6.70 4.49
CA GLN A 103 -19.05 -8.08 4.85
C GLN A 103 -18.32 -9.07 3.94
N ILE A 104 -18.33 -8.85 2.62
CA ILE A 104 -17.58 -9.67 1.66
C ILE A 104 -16.09 -9.68 1.98
N LEU A 105 -15.50 -8.52 2.30
CA LEU A 105 -14.09 -8.44 2.68
C LEU A 105 -13.82 -9.22 3.97
N ALA A 106 -14.66 -9.07 4.99
CA ALA A 106 -14.52 -9.80 6.25
C ALA A 106 -14.62 -11.32 6.05
N ASP A 107 -15.56 -11.77 5.23
CA ASP A 107 -15.75 -13.18 4.88
C ASP A 107 -14.55 -13.73 4.11
N ALA A 108 -14.01 -12.98 3.15
CA ALA A 108 -12.81 -13.37 2.40
C ALA A 108 -11.58 -13.49 3.31
N ILE A 109 -11.42 -12.59 4.28
CA ILE A 109 -10.35 -12.66 5.29
C ILE A 109 -10.55 -13.86 6.20
N GLY A 110 -11.77 -14.12 6.66
CA GLY A 110 -12.13 -15.30 7.45
C GLY A 110 -11.79 -16.60 6.71
N PHE A 111 -12.24 -16.72 5.47
CA PHE A 111 -11.93 -17.85 4.60
C PHE A 111 -10.42 -18.03 4.41
N SER A 112 -9.68 -16.94 4.13
CA SER A 112 -8.23 -16.99 3.98
C SER A 112 -7.53 -17.48 5.26
N ASN A 113 -7.97 -17.02 6.43
CA ASN A 113 -7.45 -17.48 7.73
C ASN A 113 -7.68 -18.98 7.95
N GLU A 114 -8.86 -19.50 7.60
CA GLU A 114 -9.19 -20.93 7.72
C GLU A 114 -8.35 -21.79 6.77
N ARG A 115 -8.07 -21.29 5.56
CA ARG A 115 -7.30 -22.03 4.54
C ARG A 115 -5.79 -21.91 4.73
N MET A 116 -5.32 -20.87 5.42
CA MET A 116 -3.90 -20.62 5.69
C MET A 116 -3.64 -20.37 7.19
N PRO A 117 -3.96 -21.33 8.08
CA PRO A 117 -3.90 -21.12 9.53
C PRO A 117 -2.49 -20.86 10.06
N GLY A 118 -1.44 -21.29 9.34
CA GLY A 118 -0.05 -21.02 9.70
C GLY A 118 0.44 -19.60 9.36
N SER A 119 -0.26 -18.90 8.47
CA SER A 119 0.17 -17.59 7.94
C SER A 119 -1.01 -16.63 7.72
N PRO A 120 -1.91 -16.40 8.71
CA PRO A 120 -3.02 -15.47 8.52
C PRO A 120 -2.50 -14.06 8.24
N SER A 121 -3.23 -13.29 7.43
CA SER A 121 -2.80 -11.94 7.02
C SER A 121 -2.86 -10.97 8.21
N ILE A 122 -1.73 -10.37 8.60
CA ILE A 122 -1.70 -9.35 9.66
C ILE A 122 -2.50 -8.12 9.23
N VAL A 123 -2.28 -7.68 7.99
CA VAL A 123 -2.94 -6.53 7.37
C VAL A 123 -4.46 -6.73 7.32
N GLY A 124 -4.90 -7.82 6.67
CA GLY A 124 -6.32 -8.10 6.49
C GLY A 124 -7.06 -8.21 7.82
N ASN A 125 -6.47 -8.92 8.79
CA ASN A 125 -7.09 -9.04 10.11
C ASN A 125 -7.13 -7.70 10.88
N SER A 126 -6.16 -6.80 10.67
CA SER A 126 -6.19 -5.46 11.27
C SER A 126 -7.31 -4.60 10.66
N ILE A 127 -7.48 -4.65 9.34
CA ILE A 127 -8.58 -3.97 8.63
C ILE A 127 -9.93 -4.54 9.08
N ALA A 128 -10.07 -5.86 9.22
CA ALA A 128 -11.29 -6.49 9.73
C ALA A 128 -11.62 -6.05 11.17
N SER A 129 -10.61 -5.89 12.03
CA SER A 129 -10.80 -5.30 13.37
C SER A 129 -11.33 -3.88 13.29
N ALA A 130 -10.73 -3.03 12.46
CA ALA A 130 -11.18 -1.65 12.30
C ALA A 130 -12.61 -1.54 11.76
N ILE A 131 -12.98 -2.36 10.76
CA ILE A 131 -14.35 -2.45 10.23
C ILE A 131 -15.34 -2.87 11.33
N ALA A 132 -14.94 -3.77 12.22
CA ALA A 132 -15.76 -4.19 13.36
C ALA A 132 -15.87 -3.14 14.48
N GLY A 133 -15.22 -1.97 14.34
CA GLY A 133 -15.26 -0.89 15.32
C GLY A 133 -14.25 -1.04 16.47
N GLU A 134 -13.31 -1.96 16.36
CA GLU A 134 -12.24 -2.14 17.34
C GLU A 134 -11.24 -0.97 17.28
N TYR A 135 -10.56 -0.70 18.40
CA TYR A 135 -9.56 0.36 18.50
C TYR A 135 -8.40 -0.03 19.43
N GLY A 136 -7.19 0.39 19.08
CA GLY A 136 -5.98 0.20 19.88
C GLY A 136 -5.28 -1.12 19.61
N ASP A 137 -4.81 -1.78 20.68
CA ASP A 137 -3.92 -2.94 20.62
C ASP A 137 -4.72 -4.25 20.53
N VAL A 138 -5.39 -4.47 19.40
CA VAL A 138 -6.32 -5.60 19.20
C VAL A 138 -5.73 -6.65 18.26
N HIS A 139 -5.53 -7.86 18.79
CA HIS A 139 -4.89 -8.97 18.09
C HIS A 139 -5.91 -10.06 17.72
N ARG A 140 -6.27 -10.18 16.44
CA ARG A 140 -7.12 -11.27 15.93
C ARG A 140 -6.39 -12.59 15.67
N THR A 141 -5.06 -12.56 15.64
CA THR A 141 -4.24 -13.73 15.31
C THR A 141 -3.04 -13.80 16.24
N SER A 142 -2.46 -14.98 16.40
CA SER A 142 -1.24 -15.18 17.19
C SER A 142 0.02 -14.63 16.52
N ARG A 143 -0.01 -14.30 15.22
CA ARG A 143 1.17 -13.77 14.50
C ARG A 143 1.64 -12.41 15.00
N THR A 144 0.73 -11.64 15.60
CA THR A 144 1.04 -10.34 16.20
C THR A 144 1.21 -10.43 17.71
N ALA A 145 1.24 -11.64 18.29
CA ALA A 145 1.45 -11.79 19.73
C ALA A 145 2.82 -11.24 20.13
N GLY A 146 2.84 -10.37 21.15
CA GLY A 146 4.07 -9.73 21.65
C GLY A 146 4.53 -8.51 20.84
N SER A 147 3.81 -8.11 19.80
CA SER A 147 3.96 -6.79 19.17
C SER A 147 2.91 -5.82 19.70
N LYS A 148 3.01 -4.55 19.27
CA LYS A 148 1.96 -3.55 19.47
C LYS A 148 1.27 -3.30 18.13
N LEU A 149 -0.05 -3.22 18.15
CA LEU A 149 -0.90 -2.78 17.05
C LEU A 149 -1.54 -1.44 17.39
N TRP A 150 -2.09 -0.80 16.37
CA TRP A 150 -2.85 0.43 16.53
C TRP A 150 -4.06 0.42 15.60
N ILE A 151 -4.99 -0.49 15.88
CA ILE A 151 -6.27 -0.54 15.17
C ILE A 151 -6.97 0.81 15.33
N ASN A 152 -7.40 1.39 14.22
CA ASN A 152 -8.05 2.69 14.23
C ASN A 152 -9.04 2.79 13.06
N PRO A 153 -10.06 3.67 13.16
CA PRO A 153 -11.11 3.78 12.15
C PRO A 153 -10.64 4.30 10.79
N LEU A 154 -9.43 4.87 10.66
CA LEU A 154 -8.90 5.28 9.36
C LEU A 154 -8.38 4.09 8.54
N MET A 155 -8.21 2.92 9.15
CA MET A 155 -7.79 1.70 8.43
C MET A 155 -8.82 1.21 7.41
N SER A 156 -10.11 1.53 7.59
CA SER A 156 -11.17 1.13 6.66
C SER A 156 -11.38 2.14 5.51
N LEU A 157 -10.58 3.21 5.47
CA LEU A 157 -10.56 4.16 4.36
C LEU A 157 -9.66 3.66 3.23
N TYR A 158 -10.25 3.54 2.05
CA TYR A 158 -9.51 3.45 0.81
C TYR A 158 -9.13 4.85 0.35
N TRP A 159 -7.87 5.01 0.00
CA TRP A 159 -7.31 6.22 -0.61
C TRP A 159 -6.97 5.91 -2.06
N ALA A 160 -7.58 6.62 -3.00
CA ALA A 160 -7.43 6.37 -4.44
C ALA A 160 -6.59 7.45 -5.12
N PHE A 161 -5.74 7.03 -6.05
CA PHE A 161 -4.79 7.88 -6.76
C PHE A 161 -4.67 7.49 -8.23
N ASP A 162 -4.35 8.47 -9.06
CA ASP A 162 -3.88 8.23 -10.41
C ASP A 162 -2.49 7.58 -10.36
N LEU A 163 -2.35 6.41 -10.99
CA LEU A 163 -1.12 5.63 -10.88
C LEU A 163 0.08 6.34 -11.52
N SER A 164 -0.14 7.04 -12.64
CA SER A 164 0.94 7.76 -13.34
C SER A 164 1.51 8.88 -12.47
N GLN A 165 0.66 9.55 -11.70
CA GLN A 165 1.06 10.61 -10.77
C GLN A 165 1.79 10.07 -9.55
N VAL A 166 1.40 8.89 -9.03
CA VAL A 166 2.15 8.19 -7.98
C VAL A 166 3.53 7.76 -8.51
N ALA A 167 3.57 7.15 -9.70
CA ALA A 167 4.79 6.69 -10.35
C ALA A 167 5.79 7.83 -10.59
N ALA A 168 5.31 8.96 -11.10
CA ALA A 168 6.14 10.15 -11.36
C ALA A 168 6.79 10.73 -10.10
N ARG A 169 6.24 10.42 -8.91
CA ARG A 169 6.78 10.89 -7.64
C ARG A 169 7.81 9.94 -7.03
N CYS A 170 7.85 8.66 -7.40
CA CYS A 170 8.81 7.70 -6.85
C CYS A 170 10.22 7.96 -7.39
N LEU A 171 11.16 8.38 -6.53
CA LEU A 171 12.46 8.93 -6.95
C LEU A 171 13.45 7.90 -7.51
N TYR A 172 13.18 6.62 -7.27
CA TYR A 172 14.03 5.52 -7.70
C TYR A 172 13.30 4.57 -8.67
N LEU A 173 12.12 4.94 -9.16
CA LEU A 173 11.28 4.07 -9.98
C LEU A 173 11.96 3.66 -11.29
N ASP A 174 12.68 4.59 -11.93
CA ASP A 174 13.36 4.30 -13.20
C ASP A 174 14.45 3.24 -13.06
N ALA A 175 15.16 3.21 -11.93
CA ALA A 175 16.11 2.14 -11.64
C ALA A 175 15.37 0.81 -11.40
N VAL A 176 14.23 0.84 -10.70
CA VAL A 176 13.39 -0.36 -10.45
C VAL A 176 12.83 -0.96 -11.74
N LYS A 177 12.51 -0.15 -12.75
CA LYS A 177 12.06 -0.65 -14.08
C LYS A 177 13.08 -1.58 -14.74
N LEU A 178 14.36 -1.46 -14.39
CA LEU A 178 15.47 -2.26 -14.92
C LEU A 178 15.79 -3.50 -14.06
N SER A 179 15.07 -3.72 -12.96
CA SER A 179 15.29 -4.87 -12.08
C SER A 179 14.78 -6.18 -12.70
N HIS A 180 15.46 -7.28 -12.36
CA HIS A 180 15.06 -8.63 -12.79
C HIS A 180 14.61 -9.51 -11.61
N SER A 181 14.90 -9.09 -10.39
CA SER A 181 14.56 -9.82 -9.17
C SER A 181 14.24 -8.87 -8.02
N ILE A 182 13.55 -9.39 -7.00
CA ILE A 182 13.29 -8.66 -5.76
C ILE A 182 14.60 -8.24 -5.05
N TRP A 183 15.68 -8.99 -5.27
CA TRP A 183 17.01 -8.65 -4.76
C TRP A 183 17.57 -7.39 -5.43
N ASP A 184 17.40 -7.23 -6.74
CA ASP A 184 17.81 -6.02 -7.44
C ASP A 184 17.05 -4.80 -6.90
N VAL A 185 15.75 -4.95 -6.67
CA VAL A 185 14.90 -3.90 -6.09
C VAL A 185 15.42 -3.48 -4.71
N ASN A 186 15.75 -4.44 -3.85
CA ASN A 186 16.37 -4.17 -2.55
C ASN A 186 17.68 -3.38 -2.68
N VAL A 187 18.58 -3.82 -3.57
CA VAL A 187 19.86 -3.14 -3.80
C VAL A 187 19.65 -1.71 -4.31
N ILE A 188 18.70 -1.51 -5.24
CA ILE A 188 18.35 -0.19 -5.79
C ILE A 188 17.84 0.73 -4.68
N VAL A 189 16.88 0.27 -3.88
CA VAL A 189 16.31 1.07 -2.78
C VAL A 189 17.39 1.43 -1.76
N GLU A 190 18.23 0.46 -1.35
CA GLU A 190 19.31 0.70 -0.40
C GLU A 190 20.36 1.67 -0.94
N ALA A 191 20.77 1.52 -2.20
CA ALA A 191 21.73 2.41 -2.85
C ALA A 191 21.17 3.83 -2.93
N PHE A 192 19.94 3.99 -3.43
CA PHE A 192 19.26 5.28 -3.50
C PHE A 192 19.22 5.96 -2.12
N ARG A 193 18.84 5.22 -1.07
CA ARG A 193 18.73 5.76 0.30
C ARG A 193 20.07 6.09 0.97
N LYS A 194 21.21 5.66 0.43
CA LYS A 194 22.54 6.05 0.93
C LYS A 194 22.95 7.44 0.45
N ASP A 195 22.48 7.84 -0.74
CA ASP A 195 22.96 9.05 -1.42
C ASP A 195 22.03 10.27 -1.22
N ILE A 196 20.91 10.10 -0.51
CA ILE A 196 19.92 11.14 -0.29
C ILE A 196 19.81 11.58 1.17
N THR A 197 19.45 12.85 1.36
CA THR A 197 19.03 13.36 2.68
C THR A 197 17.59 12.95 2.93
N ARG A 198 17.35 12.29 4.07
CA ARG A 198 16.02 11.83 4.47
C ARG A 198 15.30 12.90 5.28
N ILE A 199 14.01 13.03 5.05
CA ILE A 199 13.12 13.88 5.85
C ILE A 199 13.04 13.24 7.25
N PRO A 200 13.23 14.03 8.34
CA PRO A 200 13.12 13.52 9.70
C PRO A 200 11.70 13.04 10.00
N TRP A 201 11.55 12.14 10.97
CA TRP A 201 10.24 11.69 11.42
C TRP A 201 9.41 12.85 11.97
N GLU A 202 8.13 12.87 11.63
CA GLU A 202 7.14 13.82 12.13
C GLU A 202 5.96 13.05 12.75
N ASP A 203 5.59 13.41 13.97
CA ASP A 203 4.38 12.89 14.61
C ASP A 203 3.16 13.71 14.17
N ILE A 204 2.03 13.02 13.98
CA ILE A 204 0.76 13.69 13.70
C ILE A 204 0.36 14.45 14.98
N PRO A 205 -0.02 15.75 14.89
CA PRO A 205 -0.41 16.52 16.07
C PRO A 205 -1.78 16.05 16.57
N VAL A 206 -1.78 15.14 17.56
CA VAL A 206 -2.96 14.66 18.30
C VAL A 206 -2.73 14.68 19.81
#